data_AF-A0A1H9MNE0-F1
#
_entry.id   AF-A0A1H9MNE0-F1
#
_cell.length_a   1.000
_cell.length_b   1.000
_cell.length_c   1.000
_cell.angle_alpha   90.00
_cell.angle_beta   90.00
_cell.angle_gamma   90.00
#
_symmetry.space_group_name_H-M   'P 1'
#
loop_
_entity.id
_entity.type
_entity.pdbx_description
1 polymer ?
#
loop_
_entity_poly.entity_id
_entity_poly.type
_entity_poly.pdbx_seq_one_letter_code
_entity_poly.pdbx_strand_id
1 'polypeptide(L)'
;MKTKLHLLIHKEFSSLNKSQQEEVYRDFYKLVYGTVIKILHDHATTEDIVQEVFIKTIYNSPAIDNEQQLIGWIRVVSKNLTLNILKKQKKLVTKTILKVLLIIKQLVWTNPLKIKLYSDN
;
A
#
# COMPACT_ATOMS: atom_id res chain seq x y z
N MET A 1 -25.51 10.56 -4.17
CA MET A 1 -24.69 11.79 -4.21
C MET A 1 -23.70 11.61 -5.36
N LYS A 2 -23.78 12.42 -6.43
CA LYS A 2 -22.82 12.32 -7.54
C LYS A 2 -21.45 12.75 -7.02
N THR A 3 -20.45 11.88 -7.14
CA THR A 3 -19.06 12.24 -6.84
C THR A 3 -18.58 13.29 -7.86
N LYS A 4 -17.60 14.09 -7.48
CA LYS A 4 -16.96 15.06 -8.39
C LYS A 4 -15.79 14.46 -9.16
N LEU A 5 -15.57 13.14 -9.07
CA LEU A 5 -14.45 12.45 -9.69
C LEU A 5 -14.47 12.52 -11.22
N HIS A 6 -15.65 12.67 -11.83
CA HIS A 6 -15.77 12.92 -13.27
C HIS A 6 -14.96 14.14 -13.76
N LEU A 7 -14.64 15.11 -12.88
CA LEU A 7 -13.81 16.26 -13.23
C LEU A 7 -12.36 15.88 -13.56
N LEU A 8 -11.90 14.70 -13.12
CA LEU A 8 -10.57 14.17 -13.44
C LEU A 8 -10.47 13.58 -14.85
N ILE A 9 -11.60 13.38 -15.54
CA ILE A 9 -11.64 12.70 -16.84
C ILE A 9 -11.39 13.68 -17.99
N HIS A 10 -12.04 14.83 -17.93
CA HIS A 10 -12.15 15.73 -19.08
C HIS A 10 -11.21 16.93 -19.02
N LYS A 11 -10.51 17.12 -17.89
CA LYS A 11 -9.66 18.28 -17.62
C LYS A 11 -8.43 17.87 -16.82
N GLU A 12 -7.33 18.59 -17.04
CA GLU A 12 -6.21 18.53 -16.11
C GLU A 12 -6.64 19.03 -14.75
N PHE A 13 -6.35 18.27 -13.69
CA PHE A 13 -6.71 18.63 -12.33
C PHE A 13 -6.21 20.03 -11.92
N SER A 14 -5.01 20.41 -12.38
CA SER A 14 -4.37 21.71 -12.18
C SER A 14 -5.20 22.89 -12.70
N SER A 15 -6.03 22.68 -13.73
CA SER A 15 -6.86 23.72 -14.34
C SER A 15 -8.13 24.05 -13.55
N LEU A 16 -8.50 23.21 -12.57
CA LEU A 16 -9.67 23.42 -11.72
C LEU A 16 -9.41 24.55 -10.71
N ASN A 17 -10.46 25.27 -10.31
CA ASN A 17 -10.31 26.23 -9.22
C ASN A 17 -10.10 25.52 -7.87
N LYS A 18 -9.60 26.25 -6.87
CA LYS A 18 -9.25 25.68 -5.55
C LYS A 18 -10.41 24.91 -4.89
N SER A 19 -11.63 25.46 -4.95
CA SER A 19 -12.81 24.80 -4.38
C SER A 19 -13.13 23.48 -5.07
N GLN A 20 -13.01 23.43 -6.39
CA GLN A 20 -13.21 22.22 -7.18
C GLN A 20 -12.13 21.18 -6.90
N GLN A 21 -10.86 21.61 -6.82
CA GLN A 21 -9.75 20.72 -6.47
C GLN A 21 -9.97 20.06 -5.10
N GLU A 22 -10.37 20.84 -4.09
CA GLU A 22 -10.66 20.35 -2.75
C GLU A 22 -11.83 19.36 -2.74
N GLU A 23 -12.91 19.65 -3.47
CA GLU A 23 -14.05 18.74 -3.60
C GLU A 23 -13.67 17.40 -4.23
N VAL A 24 -12.91 17.44 -5.33
CA VAL A 24 -12.42 16.26 -6.03
C VAL A 24 -11.51 15.44 -5.13
N TYR A 25 -10.55 16.09 -4.48
CA TYR A 25 -9.62 15.42 -3.58
C TYR A 25 -10.36 14.77 -2.40
N ARG A 26 -11.33 15.46 -1.79
CA ARG A 26 -12.11 14.89 -0.68
C ARG A 26 -12.90 13.66 -1.11
N ASP A 27 -13.54 13.69 -2.28
CA ASP A 27 -14.29 12.54 -2.79
C ASP A 27 -13.35 11.36 -3.12
N PHE A 28 -12.19 11.66 -3.69
CA PHE A 28 -11.14 10.68 -3.97
C PHE A 28 -10.59 10.06 -2.69
N TYR A 29 -10.27 10.89 -1.70
CA TYR A 29 -9.77 10.49 -0.40
C TYR A 29 -10.73 9.49 0.26
N LYS A 30 -12.03 9.82 0.32
CA LYS A 30 -13.05 8.91 0.87
C LYS A 30 -13.11 7.57 0.14
N LEU A 31 -12.96 7.56 -1.18
CA LEU A 31 -12.97 6.35 -1.99
C LEU A 31 -11.79 5.42 -1.68
N VAL A 32 -10.57 5.97 -1.60
CA VAL A 32 -9.34 5.20 -1.43
C VAL A 32 -9.11 4.85 0.03
N TYR A 33 -9.14 5.85 0.91
CA TYR A 33 -8.79 5.71 2.32
C TYR A 33 -9.61 4.62 3.01
N GLY A 34 -10.94 4.65 2.83
CA GLY A 34 -11.85 3.70 3.47
C GLY A 34 -11.61 2.24 3.05
N THR A 35 -11.05 2.01 1.86
CA THR A 35 -10.69 0.68 1.38
C THR A 35 -9.35 0.23 1.96
N VAL A 36 -8.37 1.12 1.96
CA VAL A 36 -6.98 0.82 2.34
C VAL A 36 -6.83 0.66 3.85
N ILE A 37 -7.46 1.52 4.66
CA ILE A 37 -7.36 1.47 6.12
C ILE A 37 -7.92 0.16 6.70
N LYS A 38 -8.95 -0.41 6.06
CA LYS A 38 -9.53 -1.70 6.45
C LYS A 38 -8.61 -2.89 6.18
N ILE A 39 -7.60 -2.70 5.33
CA ILE A 39 -6.64 -3.75 4.95
C ILE A 39 -5.35 -3.61 5.74
N LEU A 40 -4.83 -2.38 5.90
CA LEU A 40 -3.54 -2.13 6.53
C LEU A 40 -3.61 -1.85 8.02
N HIS A 41 -4.75 -1.32 8.51
CA HIS A 41 -4.89 -0.87 9.89
C HIS A 41 -3.79 0.10 10.35
N ASP A 42 -3.19 0.83 9.41
CA ASP A 42 -2.14 1.81 9.66
C ASP A 42 -2.45 3.12 8.95
N HIS A 43 -2.64 4.19 9.71
CA HIS A 43 -3.05 5.49 9.20
C HIS A 43 -1.96 6.13 8.33
N ALA A 44 -0.70 6.08 8.77
CA ALA A 44 0.41 6.70 8.04
C ALA A 44 0.60 6.08 6.65
N THR A 45 0.71 4.75 6.58
CA THR A 45 0.83 4.05 5.29
C THR A 45 -0.43 4.22 4.43
N THR A 46 -1.61 4.36 5.05
CA THR A 46 -2.84 4.62 4.30
C THR A 46 -2.81 5.99 3.62
N GLU A 47 -2.38 7.04 4.34
CA GLU A 47 -2.21 8.38 3.78
C GLU A 47 -1.24 8.39 2.59
N ASP A 48 -0.09 7.71 2.74
CA ASP A 48 0.90 7.59 1.67
C ASP A 48 0.31 6.92 0.42
N ILE A 49 -0.49 5.86 0.60
CA ILE A 49 -1.18 5.18 -0.50
C ILE A 49 -2.20 6.10 -1.15
N VAL A 50 -3.00 6.84 -0.37
CA VAL A 50 -3.98 7.78 -0.94
C VAL A 50 -3.28 8.79 -1.84
N GLN A 51 -2.18 9.38 -1.37
CA GLN A 51 -1.39 10.34 -2.14
C GLN A 51 -0.80 9.71 -3.40
N GLU A 52 -0.18 8.52 -3.30
CA GLU A 52 0.41 7.84 -4.46
C GLU A 52 -0.64 7.49 -5.52
N VAL A 53 -1.81 6.98 -5.11
CA VAL A 53 -2.90 6.66 -6.04
C VAL A 53 -3.45 7.95 -6.65
N PHE A 54 -3.55 9.04 -5.89
CA PHE A 54 -4.03 10.32 -6.41
C PHE A 54 -3.14 10.84 -7.53
N ILE A 55 -1.82 10.87 -7.31
CA ILE A 55 -0.82 11.28 -8.30
C ILE A 55 -0.91 10.39 -9.56
N LYS A 56 -1.02 9.06 -9.39
CA LYS A 56 -1.22 8.15 -10.52
C LYS A 56 -2.51 8.45 -11.28
N THR A 57 -3.57 8.83 -10.59
CA THR A 57 -4.86 9.12 -11.21
C THR A 57 -4.80 10.37 -12.08
N ILE A 58 -4.19 11.44 -11.59
CA ILE A 58 -4.14 12.71 -12.32
C ILE A 58 -3.11 12.72 -13.48
N TYR A 59 -2.07 11.88 -13.43
CA TYR A 59 -1.01 11.88 -14.46
C TYR A 59 -0.93 10.62 -15.31
N ASN A 60 -1.39 9.47 -14.82
CA ASN A 60 -1.18 8.16 -15.44
C ASN A 60 -2.46 7.33 -15.59
N SER A 61 -3.64 7.97 -15.52
CA SER A 61 -4.89 7.25 -15.78
C SER A 61 -4.97 6.88 -17.27
N PRO A 62 -5.49 5.69 -17.61
CA PRO A 62 -5.75 5.33 -19.00
C PRO A 62 -6.84 6.24 -19.60
N ALA A 63 -7.06 6.14 -20.91
CA ALA A 63 -8.23 6.75 -21.52
C ALA A 63 -9.50 6.17 -20.86
N ILE A 64 -10.23 7.04 -20.16
CA ILE A 64 -11.42 6.68 -19.39
C ILE A 64 -12.57 7.54 -19.89
N ASP A 65 -13.68 6.91 -20.25
CA ASP A 65 -14.80 7.61 -20.90
C ASP A 65 -15.86 8.07 -19.90
N ASN A 66 -15.87 7.49 -18.70
CA ASN A 66 -16.87 7.80 -17.67
C ASN A 66 -16.37 7.58 -16.24
N GLU A 67 -17.11 8.18 -15.30
CA GLU A 67 -16.77 8.17 -13.87
C GLU A 67 -16.75 6.76 -13.25
N GLN A 68 -17.58 5.82 -13.72
CA GLN A 68 -17.61 4.47 -13.18
C GLN A 68 -16.34 3.69 -13.53
N GLN A 69 -15.85 3.85 -14.76
CA GLN A 69 -14.58 3.28 -15.19
C GLN A 69 -13.41 3.89 -14.40
N LEU A 70 -13.43 5.21 -14.15
CA LEU A 70 -12.45 5.88 -13.29
C LEU A 70 -12.42 5.28 -11.89
N ILE A 71 -13.58 5.17 -11.25
CA ILE A 71 -13.72 4.58 -9.92
C ILE A 71 -13.22 3.12 -9.91
N GLY A 72 -13.55 2.35 -10.95
CA GLY A 72 -13.08 0.96 -11.10
C GLY A 72 -11.56 0.88 -11.18
N TRP A 73 -10.94 1.73 -12.01
CA TRP A 73 -9.50 1.79 -12.15
C TRP A 73 -8.80 2.24 -10.85
N ILE A 74 -9.30 3.29 -10.19
CA ILE A 74 -8.78 3.76 -8.89
C ILE A 74 -8.78 2.61 -7.88
N ARG A 75 -9.88 1.86 -7.76
CA ARG A 75 -9.98 0.71 -6.84
C ARG A 75 -8.95 -0.37 -7.16
N VAL A 76 -8.71 -0.67 -8.42
CA VAL A 76 -7.70 -1.64 -8.85
C VAL A 76 -6.30 -1.17 -8.46
N VAL A 77 -5.96 0.09 -8.75
CA VAL A 77 -4.64 0.66 -8.42
C VAL A 77 -4.43 0.69 -6.90
N SER A 78 -5.40 1.18 -6.12
CA SER A 78 -5.33 1.19 -4.66
C SER A 78 -5.14 -0.21 -4.09
N LYS A 79 -5.91 -1.20 -4.55
CA LYS A 79 -5.80 -2.59 -4.10
C LYS A 79 -4.43 -3.17 -4.43
N ASN A 80 -3.93 -2.97 -5.65
CA ASN A 80 -2.64 -3.49 -6.07
C ASN A 80 -1.49 -2.89 -5.25
N LEU A 81 -1.51 -1.58 -5.00
CA LEU A 81 -0.51 -0.92 -4.19
C LEU A 81 -0.53 -1.42 -2.74
N THR A 82 -1.72 -1.54 -2.16
CA THR A 82 -1.92 -2.08 -0.80
C THR A 82 -1.37 -3.52 -0.70
N LEU A 83 -1.71 -4.39 -1.64
CA LEU A 83 -1.23 -5.78 -1.66
C LEU A 83 0.28 -5.86 -1.85
N ASN A 84 0.87 -4.97 -2.64
CA ASN A 84 2.33 -4.91 -2.81
C ASN A 84 3.04 -4.51 -1.51
N ILE A 85 2.48 -3.56 -0.76
CA ILE A 85 3.01 -3.16 0.55
C ILE A 85 2.91 -4.32 1.55
N LEU A 86 1.76 -5.00 1.63
CA LEU A 86 1.60 -6.19 2.48
C LEU A 86 2.60 -7.30 2.13
N LYS A 87 2.84 -7.56 0.83
CA LYS A 87 3.84 -8.54 0.39
C LYS A 87 5.25 -8.14 0.83
N LYS A 88 5.60 -6.86 0.73
CA LYS A 88 6.90 -6.33 1.20
C LYS A 88 7.04 -6.48 2.71
N GLN A 89 6.03 -6.11 3.50
CA GLN A 89 6.04 -6.25 4.97
C GLN A 89 6.21 -7.71 5.39
N LYS A 90 5.46 -8.64 4.79
CA LYS A 90 5.62 -10.08 5.07
C LYS A 90 7.04 -10.57 4.76
N LYS A 91 7.59 -10.20 3.59
CA LYS A 91 8.97 -10.58 3.21
C LYS A 91 10.02 -10.05 4.18
N LEU A 92 9.84 -8.84 4.72
CA LEU A 92 10.73 -8.26 5.72
C LEU A 92 10.68 -9.05 7.03
N VAL A 93 9.48 -9.34 7.54
CA VAL A 93 9.29 -10.13 8.78
C VAL A 93 9.92 -11.51 8.64
N THR A 94 9.65 -12.24 7.55
CA THR A 94 10.23 -13.56 7.31
C THR A 94 11.76 -13.51 7.27
N LYS A 95 12.35 -12.52 6.58
CA LYS A 95 13.80 -12.33 6.54
C LYS A 95 14.39 -12.08 7.92
N THR A 96 13.73 -11.25 8.74
CA THR A 96 14.17 -10.96 10.11
C THR A 96 14.13 -12.22 10.97
N ILE A 97 13.04 -12.98 10.93
CA ILE A 97 12.92 -14.25 11.68
C ILE A 97 14.01 -15.24 11.27
N LEU A 98 14.24 -15.42 9.96
CA LEU A 98 15.29 -16.33 9.47
C LEU A 98 16.68 -15.91 9.94
N LYS A 99 17.00 -14.61 9.93
CA LYS A 99 18.26 -14.09 10.48
C LYS A 99 18.40 -14.40 11.97
N VAL A 100 17.35 -14.17 12.75
CA VAL A 100 17.34 -14.47 14.19
C VAL A 100 17.54 -15.98 14.44
N LEU A 101 16.83 -16.84 13.70
CA LEU A 101 16.99 -18.29 13.80
C LEU A 101 18.39 -18.76 13.42
N LEU A 102 19.02 -18.16 12.41
CA LEU A 102 20.40 -18.46 12.04
C LEU A 102 21.38 -18.06 13.16
N ILE A 103 21.19 -16.89 13.77
CA ILE A 103 22.01 -16.44 14.91
C ILE A 103 21.83 -17.41 16.10
N ILE A 104 20.60 -17.78 16.44
CA ILE A 104 20.33 -18.72 17.54
C ILE A 104 20.95 -20.08 17.24
N LYS A 105 20.83 -20.60 16.01
CA LYS A 105 21.50 -21.84 15.60
C LYS A 105 23.00 -21.76 15.76
N GLN A 106 23.62 -20.65 15.35
CA GLN A 106 25.06 -20.43 15.53
C GLN A 106 25.42 -20.47 17.01
N LEU A 107 24.73 -19.69 17.85
CA LEU A 107 25.00 -19.61 19.29
C LEU A 107 24.83 -20.95 20.01
N VAL A 108 23.81 -21.74 19.64
CA VAL A 108 23.56 -23.07 20.21
C VAL A 108 24.62 -24.07 19.76
N TRP A 109 25.04 -24.03 18.49
CA TRP A 109 26.06 -24.91 17.94
C TRP A 109 27.47 -24.57 18.45
N THR A 110 27.75 -23.29 18.72
CA THR A 110 29.02 -22.85 19.33
C THR A 110 29.06 -23.01 20.85
N ASN A 111 28.01 -23.55 21.49
CA ASN A 111 27.99 -23.72 22.94
C ASN A 111 28.78 -24.98 23.33
N PRO A 112 29.95 -24.83 23.99
CA PRO A 112 30.83 -25.95 24.31
C PRO A 112 30.20 -26.98 25.26
N LEU A 113 29.15 -26.61 26.02
CA LEU A 113 28.43 -27.52 26.91
C LEU A 113 27.52 -28.52 26.17
N LYS A 114 27.14 -28.25 24.91
CA LYS A 114 26.31 -29.17 24.09
C LYS A 114 27.13 -30.03 23.12
N ILE A 115 28.29 -29.56 22.66
CA ILE A 115 29.19 -30.33 21.78
C ILE A 115 29.59 -31.65 22.46
N LYS A 116 29.80 -31.62 23.78
CA LYS A 116 30.15 -32.78 24.61
C LYS A 116 29.03 -33.80 24.83
N LEU A 117 27.76 -33.43 24.62
CA LEU A 117 26.59 -34.30 24.81
C LEU A 117 26.19 -35.06 23.54
N TYR A 118 26.70 -34.65 22.37
CA TYR A 118 26.44 -35.28 21.07
C TYR A 118 27.69 -35.93 20.46
N SER A 119 28.85 -35.88 21.14
CA SER A 119 30.09 -36.56 20.70
C SER A 119 30.28 -37.96 21.28
N ASP A 120 29.49 -38.33 22.29
CA ASP A 120 29.68 -39.56 23.09
C ASP A 120 28.61 -40.64 22.77
N ASN A 121 27.95 -40.55 21.61
CA ASN A 121 27.09 -41.58 21.01
C ASN A 121 27.52 -41.80 19.55
#